data_AF-E5Y9T9-F1
#
_entry.id   AF-E5Y9T9-F1
#
_cell.length_a   1.000
_cell.length_b   1.000
_cell.length_c   1.000
_cell.angle_alpha   90.00
_cell.angle_beta   90.00
_cell.angle_gamma   90.00
#
_symmetry.space_group_name_H-M   'P 1'
#
loop_
_entity.id
_entity.type
_entity.pdbx_description
1 polymer ?
#
loop_
_entity_poly.entity_id
_entity_poly.type
_entity_poly.pdbx_seq_one_letter_code
_entity_poly.pdbx_strand_id
1 'polypeptide(L)'
;MNDFSELVDFSSRFINSNSSFGIRISQSSALSLPYLSARTCLAAGISLPMDTAGGAVEAGKVSKMYNALENGTVEEQEEIEGELLRVRKIPFIKGGGKSIDRRIRQLLLPQKSAATGYVSVSPLTAIGLSALLFGPSGLVSKHNDSLNHPDALRIRRAHLAFGGANPHNLGYFSARWMMQYPILLSAPDCEEGMPERRNPSKRGRYLILPNLRVQCANILTNQILVNGPPISAAWGMGHALEREMGRRIEGVCLVMHYVEPLGEREYGAFEPSQKRGAAFTFEKSRNGSDYTKGTINLSLQPGVCAHMRVSVVYELSRDLTSLPRAVEAFLATGRFAGGLITSYGKPDLHDDRDTLLECLPVGRVIVDRRDLMASGNPLENLVNAIGYRHKQEWLSATNIGYSAITDFGLRGGARDGHLHAFAEPLIGIVEYVNTLDRAQSYFWHDRWLDDSFLLEGGQD
;
A
#
# COMPACT_ATOMS: atom_id res chain seq x y z
N MET A 1 -27.15 -21.30 3.46
CA MET A 1 -27.71 -20.46 2.38
C MET A 1 -26.84 -19.21 2.40
N ASN A 2 -25.84 -19.09 1.53
CA ASN A 2 -24.90 -17.97 1.62
C ASN A 2 -25.64 -16.69 1.18
N ASP A 3 -25.52 -15.63 1.96
CA ASP A 3 -26.01 -14.31 1.57
C ASP A 3 -25.07 -13.75 0.50
N PHE A 4 -25.62 -13.51 -0.69
CA PHE A 4 -24.85 -13.10 -1.86
C PHE A 4 -24.86 -11.57 -2.03
N SER A 5 -25.50 -10.82 -1.13
CA SER A 5 -25.48 -9.35 -1.11
C SER A 5 -24.14 -8.76 -0.62
N GLU A 6 -23.17 -9.61 -0.28
CA GLU A 6 -21.98 -9.25 0.51
C GLU A 6 -20.66 -9.58 -0.18
N LEU A 7 -20.65 -9.69 -1.52
CA LEU A 7 -19.46 -10.10 -2.26
C LEU A 7 -18.57 -8.93 -2.69
N VAL A 8 -17.25 -9.09 -2.50
CA VAL A 8 -16.22 -8.08 -2.80
C VAL A 8 -15.32 -8.55 -3.93
N ASP A 9 -15.11 -7.68 -4.93
CA ASP A 9 -14.26 -7.98 -6.10
C ASP A 9 -12.83 -7.44 -5.96
N PHE A 10 -11.86 -8.35 -6.07
CA PHE A 10 -10.44 -8.06 -6.23
C PHE A 10 -10.01 -8.36 -7.66
N SER A 11 -9.21 -7.47 -8.26
CA SER A 11 -8.79 -7.63 -9.65
C SER A 11 -7.29 -7.44 -9.84
N SER A 12 -6.66 -8.41 -10.49
CA SER A 12 -5.27 -8.28 -10.93
C SER A 12 -5.07 -7.26 -12.05
N ARG A 13 -6.14 -6.91 -12.79
CA ARG A 13 -6.09 -5.82 -13.79
C ARG A 13 -5.75 -4.48 -13.16
N PHE A 14 -6.08 -4.32 -11.89
CA PHE A 14 -5.76 -3.11 -11.14
C PHE A 14 -4.29 -3.02 -10.70
N ILE A 15 -3.56 -4.13 -10.79
CA ILE A 15 -2.10 -4.13 -10.63
C ILE A 15 -1.44 -3.95 -12.00
N ASN A 16 -1.93 -4.69 -13.00
CA ASN A 16 -1.47 -4.63 -14.37
C ASN A 16 -2.63 -4.95 -15.31
N SER A 17 -2.98 -4.01 -16.20
CA SER A 17 -4.15 -4.10 -17.09
C SER A 17 -4.19 -5.36 -17.97
N ASN A 18 -3.03 -5.95 -18.24
CA ASN A 18 -2.89 -7.12 -19.12
C ASN A 18 -2.96 -8.45 -18.33
N SER A 19 -2.93 -8.40 -17.00
CA SER A 19 -3.28 -9.55 -16.16
C SER A 19 -4.78 -9.83 -16.27
N SER A 20 -5.20 -11.08 -16.12
CA SER A 20 -6.63 -11.45 -16.26
C SER A 20 -7.06 -12.47 -15.21
N PHE A 21 -7.08 -12.01 -13.97
CA PHE A 21 -7.46 -12.78 -12.79
C PHE A 21 -8.17 -11.88 -11.77
N GLY A 22 -9.06 -12.44 -10.97
CA GLY A 22 -9.54 -11.80 -9.76
C GLY A 22 -10.13 -12.79 -8.76
N ILE A 23 -10.55 -12.25 -7.63
CA ILE A 23 -11.02 -13.02 -6.47
C ILE A 23 -12.28 -12.35 -5.97
N ARG A 24 -13.22 -13.18 -5.52
CA ARG A 24 -14.43 -12.73 -4.86
C ARG A 24 -14.52 -13.34 -3.48
N ILE A 25 -14.73 -12.52 -2.47
CA ILE A 25 -14.93 -12.94 -1.08
C ILE A 25 -16.31 -12.48 -0.59
N SER A 26 -16.83 -13.10 0.46
CA SER A 26 -18.13 -12.80 1.11
C SER A 26 -17.95 -12.24 2.52
N GLN A 27 -19.05 -11.85 3.18
CA GLN A 27 -19.09 -11.48 4.61
C GLN A 27 -18.50 -12.54 5.54
N SER A 28 -18.58 -13.82 5.17
CA SER A 28 -17.91 -14.89 5.94
C SER A 28 -16.39 -14.74 5.98
N SER A 29 -15.82 -13.90 5.11
CA SER A 29 -14.41 -13.50 5.10
C SER A 29 -14.18 -12.16 5.80
N ALA A 30 -15.15 -11.61 6.54
CA ALA A 30 -14.96 -10.38 7.30
C ALA A 30 -13.74 -10.48 8.23
N LEU A 31 -13.06 -9.36 8.44
CA LEU A 31 -11.84 -9.27 9.23
C LEU A 31 -12.02 -8.18 10.28
N SER A 32 -11.90 -8.55 11.56
CA SER A 32 -11.98 -7.59 12.66
C SER A 32 -10.59 -7.14 13.06
N LEU A 33 -10.04 -6.17 12.32
CA LEU A 33 -8.78 -5.50 12.63
C LEU A 33 -8.96 -3.98 12.56
N PRO A 34 -8.18 -3.20 13.34
CA PRO A 34 -8.29 -1.74 13.40
C PRO A 34 -7.58 -1.08 12.20
N TYR A 35 -7.92 -1.51 10.98
CA TYR A 35 -7.33 -1.03 9.74
C TYR A 35 -8.40 -0.92 8.66
N LEU A 36 -8.13 -0.15 7.62
CA LEU A 36 -8.99 -0.10 6.45
C LEU A 36 -8.56 -1.19 5.44
N SER A 37 -9.49 -2.07 5.13
CA SER A 37 -9.44 -3.03 4.02
C SER A 37 -10.87 -3.35 3.59
N ALA A 38 -11.05 -4.18 2.56
CA ALA A 38 -12.39 -4.55 2.15
C ALA A 38 -13.04 -5.49 3.19
N ARG A 39 -12.25 -6.41 3.76
CA ARG A 39 -12.73 -7.32 4.81
C ARG A 39 -13.07 -6.60 6.12
N THR A 40 -12.38 -5.50 6.45
CA THR A 40 -12.74 -4.70 7.64
C THR A 40 -13.97 -3.83 7.39
N CYS A 41 -14.19 -3.34 6.16
CA CYS A 41 -15.46 -2.74 5.77
C CYS A 41 -16.62 -3.74 5.89
N LEU A 42 -16.45 -4.98 5.43
CA LEU A 42 -17.44 -6.05 5.63
C LEU A 42 -17.73 -6.26 7.12
N ALA A 43 -16.71 -6.35 7.97
CA ALA A 43 -16.88 -6.48 9.42
C ALA A 43 -17.68 -5.32 10.04
N ALA A 44 -17.56 -4.11 9.48
CA ALA A 44 -18.34 -2.93 9.87
C ALA A 44 -19.76 -2.87 9.25
N GLY A 45 -20.19 -3.91 8.52
CA GLY A 45 -21.50 -3.98 7.86
C GLY A 45 -21.59 -3.14 6.59
N ILE A 46 -20.47 -2.73 6.01
CA ILE A 46 -20.42 -1.90 4.82
C ILE A 46 -20.37 -2.80 3.58
N SER A 47 -21.40 -2.74 2.75
CA SER A 47 -21.42 -3.44 1.46
C SER A 47 -20.56 -2.69 0.44
N LEU A 48 -19.73 -3.43 -0.28
CA LEU A 48 -18.89 -2.87 -1.34
C LEU A 48 -19.57 -3.04 -2.70
N PRO A 49 -19.54 -2.02 -3.57
CA PRO A 49 -20.14 -2.12 -4.89
C PRO A 49 -19.36 -3.11 -5.77
N MET A 50 -20.09 -3.82 -6.64
CA MET A 50 -19.53 -4.84 -7.52
C MET A 50 -18.91 -4.20 -8.76
N ASP A 51 -17.75 -4.71 -9.19
CA ASP A 51 -17.22 -4.42 -10.52
C ASP A 51 -16.87 -5.72 -11.26
N THR A 52 -16.87 -5.66 -12.58
CA THR A 52 -16.38 -6.74 -13.43
C THR A 52 -14.97 -6.44 -13.91
N ALA A 53 -14.04 -7.32 -13.58
CA ALA A 53 -12.68 -7.27 -14.10
C ALA A 53 -12.48 -8.10 -15.39
N GLY A 54 -13.56 -8.48 -16.10
CA GLY A 54 -13.46 -9.20 -17.37
C GLY A 54 -13.22 -8.32 -18.60
N GLY A 55 -13.06 -7.01 -18.41
CA GLY A 55 -12.77 -6.05 -19.48
C GLY A 55 -14.01 -5.35 -20.03
N ALA A 56 -13.84 -4.64 -21.16
CA ALA A 56 -14.82 -3.65 -21.64
C ALA A 56 -16.24 -4.19 -21.90
N VAL A 57 -16.38 -5.44 -22.34
CA VAL A 57 -17.69 -6.06 -22.61
C VAL A 57 -18.47 -6.29 -21.31
N GLU A 58 -17.81 -6.75 -20.26
CA GLU A 58 -18.46 -6.95 -18.95
C GLU A 58 -18.71 -5.62 -18.25
N ALA A 59 -17.78 -4.66 -18.38
CA ALA A 59 -17.98 -3.30 -17.87
C ALA A 59 -19.23 -2.63 -18.49
N GLY A 60 -19.52 -2.89 -19.77
CA GLY A 60 -20.74 -2.44 -20.43
C GLY A 60 -22.03 -3.07 -19.86
N LYS A 61 -21.98 -4.32 -19.38
CA LYS A 61 -23.12 -4.97 -18.70
C LYS A 61 -23.35 -4.37 -17.33
N VAL A 62 -22.29 -4.22 -16.54
CA VAL A 62 -22.35 -3.58 -15.21
C VAL A 62 -22.84 -2.14 -15.32
N SER A 63 -22.40 -1.41 -16.34
CA SER A 63 -22.90 -0.05 -16.60
C SER A 63 -24.39 0.01 -16.85
N LYS A 64 -24.97 -0.97 -17.54
CA LYS A 64 -26.42 -1.04 -17.77
C LYS A 64 -27.16 -1.35 -16.47
N MET A 65 -26.63 -2.27 -15.66
CA MET A 65 -27.19 -2.61 -14.35
C MET A 65 -27.22 -1.38 -13.43
N TYR A 66 -26.11 -0.67 -13.26
CA TYR A 66 -26.09 0.54 -12.42
C TYR A 66 -26.97 1.66 -12.96
N ASN A 67 -27.07 1.83 -14.27
CA ASN A 67 -27.98 2.83 -14.85
C ASN A 67 -29.46 2.49 -14.58
N ALA A 68 -29.83 1.21 -14.69
CA ALA A 68 -31.17 0.74 -14.34
C ALA A 68 -31.46 0.88 -12.84
N LEU A 69 -30.47 0.65 -11.97
CA LEU A 69 -30.62 0.91 -10.54
C LEU A 69 -30.83 2.40 -10.23
N GLU A 70 -30.09 3.29 -10.90
CA GLU A 70 -30.15 4.74 -10.67
C GLU A 70 -31.41 5.39 -11.28
N ASN A 71 -31.82 4.97 -12.47
CA ASN A 71 -32.80 5.70 -13.30
C ASN A 71 -33.97 4.83 -13.82
N GLY A 72 -33.99 3.53 -13.51
CA GLY A 72 -35.04 2.60 -13.96
C GLY A 72 -36.31 2.66 -13.11
N THR A 73 -37.35 1.95 -13.55
CA THR A 73 -38.56 1.75 -12.74
C THR A 73 -38.28 0.86 -11.53
N VAL A 74 -39.18 0.84 -10.54
CA VAL A 74 -39.05 -0.04 -9.36
C VAL A 74 -38.96 -1.51 -9.79
N GLU A 75 -39.71 -1.95 -10.80
CA GLU A 75 -39.63 -3.33 -11.29
C GLU A 75 -38.27 -3.62 -11.97
N GLU A 76 -37.75 -2.68 -12.75
CA GLU A 76 -36.41 -2.80 -13.37
C GLU A 76 -35.31 -2.84 -12.31
N GLN A 77 -35.44 -2.06 -11.24
CA GLN A 77 -34.52 -2.07 -10.11
C GLN A 77 -34.51 -3.44 -9.42
N GLU A 78 -35.68 -3.98 -9.08
CA GLU A 78 -35.80 -5.30 -8.45
C GLU A 78 -35.26 -6.44 -9.34
N GLU A 79 -35.51 -6.39 -10.64
CA GLU A 79 -34.97 -7.38 -11.59
C GLU A 79 -33.45 -7.34 -11.62
N ILE A 80 -32.86 -6.14 -11.68
CA ILE A 80 -31.41 -5.95 -11.76
C ILE A 80 -30.73 -6.31 -10.43
N GLU A 81 -31.34 -6.01 -9.28
CA GLU A 81 -30.86 -6.52 -7.99
C GLU A 81 -30.83 -8.05 -7.99
N GLY A 82 -31.88 -8.69 -8.53
CA GLY A 82 -31.93 -10.13 -8.75
C GLY A 82 -30.82 -10.65 -9.68
N GLU A 83 -30.53 -9.96 -10.77
CA GLU A 83 -29.42 -10.30 -11.68
C GLU A 83 -28.05 -10.11 -11.03
N LEU A 84 -27.83 -9.02 -10.29
CA LEU A 84 -26.60 -8.77 -9.54
C LEU A 84 -26.38 -9.89 -8.53
N LEU A 85 -27.40 -10.30 -7.78
CA LEU A 85 -27.34 -11.46 -6.89
C LEU A 85 -26.97 -12.76 -7.61
N ARG A 86 -27.37 -12.94 -8.88
CA ARG A 86 -26.96 -14.08 -9.71
C ARG A 86 -25.51 -13.97 -10.17
N VAL A 87 -25.08 -12.81 -10.69
CA VAL A 87 -23.69 -12.58 -11.13
C VAL A 87 -22.72 -12.72 -9.96
N ARG A 88 -23.13 -12.29 -8.76
CA ARG A 88 -22.41 -12.48 -7.49
C ARG A 88 -22.04 -13.95 -7.27
N LYS A 89 -22.93 -14.88 -7.61
CA LYS A 89 -22.72 -16.33 -7.45
C LYS A 89 -21.69 -16.94 -8.40
N ILE A 90 -21.25 -16.23 -9.44
CA ILE A 90 -20.28 -16.75 -10.41
C ILE A 90 -18.86 -16.48 -9.88
N PRO A 91 -18.06 -17.52 -9.56
CA PRO A 91 -16.68 -17.33 -9.13
C PRO A 91 -15.88 -16.62 -10.22
N PHE A 92 -15.25 -15.49 -9.86
CA PHE A 92 -14.42 -14.72 -10.78
C PHE A 92 -12.99 -15.31 -10.91
N ILE A 93 -12.86 -16.63 -10.96
CA ILE A 93 -11.54 -17.29 -11.07
C ILE A 93 -11.30 -17.79 -12.49
N LYS A 94 -10.81 -16.92 -13.37
CA LYS A 94 -10.24 -17.40 -14.64
C LYS A 94 -8.92 -18.14 -14.33
N GLY A 95 -8.89 -19.47 -14.52
CA GLY A 95 -7.68 -20.29 -14.34
C GLY A 95 -7.48 -20.95 -12.96
N GLY A 96 -8.48 -20.93 -12.07
CA GLY A 96 -8.45 -21.66 -10.79
C GLY A 96 -7.43 -21.16 -9.76
N GLY A 97 -6.79 -20.01 -9.97
CA GLY A 97 -5.73 -19.50 -9.08
C GLY A 97 -4.50 -20.41 -9.00
N LYS A 98 -4.35 -21.36 -9.94
CA LYS A 98 -3.29 -22.37 -9.94
C LYS A 98 -1.91 -21.81 -10.31
N SER A 99 -1.87 -20.64 -10.96
CA SER A 99 -0.65 -19.96 -11.35
C SER A 99 -0.79 -18.45 -11.22
N ILE A 100 0.32 -17.78 -10.96
CA ILE A 100 0.41 -16.32 -10.81
C ILE A 100 0.90 -15.74 -12.14
N ASP A 101 0.23 -14.71 -12.65
CA ASP A 101 0.72 -13.98 -13.83
C ASP A 101 2.06 -13.31 -13.48
N ARG A 102 3.07 -13.48 -14.34
CA ARG A 102 4.41 -12.88 -14.19
C ARG A 102 4.41 -11.35 -14.04
N ARG A 103 3.32 -10.68 -14.41
CA ARG A 103 3.15 -9.23 -14.29
C ARG A 103 2.72 -8.79 -12.88
N ILE A 104 2.30 -9.72 -12.03
CA ILE A 104 1.85 -9.43 -10.68
C ILE A 104 3.03 -9.48 -9.73
N ARG A 105 3.15 -8.42 -8.91
CA ARG A 105 4.21 -8.33 -7.90
C ARG A 105 3.98 -9.35 -6.81
N GLN A 106 5.08 -9.92 -6.32
CA GLN A 106 5.11 -10.89 -5.25
C GLN A 106 6.06 -10.40 -4.16
N LEU A 107 5.60 -10.47 -2.92
CA LEU A 107 6.40 -10.20 -1.73
C LEU A 107 6.74 -11.55 -1.08
N LEU A 108 7.93 -11.65 -0.48
CA LEU A 108 8.26 -12.72 0.45
C LEU A 108 8.08 -12.18 1.87
N LEU A 109 7.31 -12.90 2.67
CA LEU A 109 7.09 -12.58 4.07
C LEU A 109 7.61 -13.75 4.92
N PRO A 110 8.41 -13.50 5.97
CA PRO A 110 8.87 -14.53 6.88
C PRO A 110 7.66 -15.08 7.62
N GLN A 111 7.53 -16.41 7.70
CA GLN A 111 6.47 -17.07 8.44
C GLN A 111 7.05 -18.31 9.10
N LYS A 112 7.23 -18.26 10.43
CA LYS A 112 7.99 -19.28 11.18
C LYS A 112 7.36 -20.68 11.10
N SER A 113 6.04 -20.75 10.94
CA SER A 113 5.31 -22.01 10.78
C SER A 113 5.44 -22.61 9.37
N ALA A 114 5.89 -21.83 8.38
CA ALA A 114 6.10 -22.34 7.03
C ALA A 114 7.39 -23.18 6.99
N ALA A 115 7.37 -24.30 6.26
CA ALA A 115 8.51 -25.23 6.18
C ALA A 115 9.81 -24.56 5.68
N THR A 116 9.70 -23.57 4.80
CA THR A 116 10.82 -22.80 4.26
C THR A 116 11.16 -21.55 5.07
N GLY A 117 10.39 -21.26 6.14
CA GLY A 117 10.46 -20.02 6.91
C GLY A 117 9.85 -18.80 6.21
N TYR A 118 9.28 -18.96 5.01
CA TYR A 118 8.70 -17.89 4.20
C TYR A 118 7.42 -18.33 3.50
N VAL A 119 6.56 -17.37 3.24
CA VAL A 119 5.43 -17.45 2.30
C VAL A 119 5.53 -16.33 1.29
N SER A 120 4.93 -16.53 0.12
CA SER A 120 4.80 -15.49 -0.89
C SER A 120 3.38 -14.91 -0.89
N VAL A 121 3.26 -13.61 -1.06
CA VAL A 121 1.95 -12.95 -1.22
C VAL A 121 1.90 -12.04 -2.44
N SER A 122 0.74 -11.98 -3.09
CA SER A 122 0.44 -11.02 -4.15
C SER A 122 -0.66 -10.06 -3.70
N PRO A 123 -0.32 -8.80 -3.38
CA PRO A 123 -1.29 -7.80 -3.00
C PRO A 123 -2.26 -7.46 -4.15
N LEU A 124 -3.55 -7.45 -3.87
CA LEU A 124 -4.65 -7.02 -4.73
C LEU A 124 -5.54 -6.06 -3.95
N THR A 125 -5.93 -4.94 -4.57
CA THR A 125 -6.87 -4.00 -3.95
C THR A 125 -8.29 -4.28 -4.44
N ALA A 126 -9.26 -4.21 -3.52
CA ALA A 126 -10.67 -4.31 -3.85
C ALA A 126 -11.13 -3.07 -4.61
N ILE A 127 -11.81 -3.27 -5.73
CA ILE A 127 -12.26 -2.16 -6.58
C ILE A 127 -13.34 -1.34 -5.84
N GLY A 128 -14.23 -2.02 -5.10
CA GLY A 128 -15.32 -1.37 -4.38
C GLY A 128 -14.85 -0.35 -3.34
N LEU A 129 -13.67 -0.52 -2.74
CA LEU A 129 -13.13 0.46 -1.79
C LEU A 129 -12.88 1.81 -2.46
N SER A 130 -12.29 1.79 -3.65
CA SER A 130 -12.04 3.02 -4.42
C SER A 130 -13.34 3.66 -4.89
N ALA A 131 -14.37 2.89 -5.23
CA ALA A 131 -15.68 3.45 -5.57
C ALA A 131 -16.31 4.17 -4.35
N LEU A 132 -16.23 3.58 -3.15
CA LEU A 132 -16.75 4.17 -1.91
C LEU A 132 -15.97 5.41 -1.47
N LEU A 133 -14.66 5.48 -1.75
CA LEU A 133 -13.84 6.64 -1.42
C LEU A 133 -13.95 7.76 -2.46
N PHE A 134 -13.87 7.41 -3.76
CA PHE A 134 -13.57 8.35 -4.83
C PHE A 134 -14.69 8.54 -5.86
N GLY A 135 -15.78 7.77 -5.77
CA GLY A 135 -16.94 7.98 -6.63
C GLY A 135 -17.59 9.37 -6.46
N PRO A 136 -18.54 9.73 -7.31
CA PRO A 136 -19.28 11.01 -7.21
C PRO A 136 -19.91 11.23 -5.82
N SER A 137 -20.42 10.16 -5.21
CA SER A 137 -20.95 10.17 -3.85
C SER A 137 -20.01 9.54 -2.82
N GLY A 138 -18.74 9.34 -3.19
CA GLY A 138 -17.71 8.78 -2.32
C GLY A 138 -17.32 9.74 -1.21
N LEU A 139 -16.77 9.22 -0.11
CA LEU A 139 -16.51 10.01 1.09
C LEU A 139 -15.48 11.13 0.87
N VAL A 140 -14.45 10.90 0.05
CA VAL A 140 -13.44 11.94 -0.25
C VAL A 140 -14.05 13.07 -1.09
N SER A 141 -14.91 12.73 -2.05
CA SER A 141 -15.63 13.71 -2.88
C SER A 141 -16.55 14.56 -1.99
N LYS A 142 -17.40 13.91 -1.19
CA LYS A 142 -18.29 14.58 -0.23
C LYS A 142 -17.55 15.51 0.72
N HIS A 143 -16.46 15.03 1.34
CA HIS A 143 -15.63 15.83 2.24
C HIS A 143 -15.09 17.09 1.56
N ASN A 144 -14.51 16.93 0.36
CA ASN A 144 -13.92 18.03 -0.39
C ASN A 144 -14.95 19.02 -0.93
N ASP A 145 -16.19 18.59 -1.17
CA ASP A 145 -17.30 19.46 -1.59
C ASP A 145 -17.93 20.21 -0.41
N SER A 146 -17.78 19.69 0.82
CA SER A 146 -18.34 20.26 2.05
C SER A 146 -17.32 21.00 2.93
N LEU A 147 -16.27 21.60 2.35
CA LEU A 147 -15.17 22.28 3.07
C LEU A 147 -15.57 23.62 3.74
N ASN A 148 -16.58 23.58 4.62
CA ASN A 148 -17.09 24.75 5.34
C ASN A 148 -16.66 24.78 6.82
N HIS A 149 -15.99 23.73 7.32
CA HIS A 149 -15.50 23.65 8.70
C HIS A 149 -14.09 24.28 8.83
N PRO A 150 -13.79 25.05 9.89
CA PRO A 150 -12.51 25.77 10.03
C PRO A 150 -11.28 24.86 10.06
N ASP A 151 -11.43 23.66 10.61
CA ASP A 151 -10.34 22.66 10.66
C ASP A 151 -10.33 21.71 9.46
N ALA A 152 -11.26 21.83 8.51
CA ALA A 152 -11.28 20.94 7.35
C ALA A 152 -10.12 21.25 6.39
N LEU A 153 -9.43 20.19 5.97
CA LEU A 153 -8.36 20.19 5.00
C LEU A 153 -8.82 19.49 3.74
N ARG A 154 -8.55 20.10 2.58
CA ARG A 154 -8.80 19.44 1.29
C ARG A 154 -7.93 18.20 1.17
N ILE A 155 -8.54 17.04 0.99
CA ILE A 155 -7.85 15.79 0.70
C ILE A 155 -7.35 15.86 -0.74
N ARG A 156 -6.02 15.93 -0.89
CA ARG A 156 -5.36 16.02 -2.19
C ARG A 156 -5.39 14.67 -2.89
N ARG A 157 -5.40 14.69 -4.22
CA ARG A 157 -5.37 13.48 -5.06
C ARG A 157 -4.23 13.55 -6.06
N ALA A 158 -3.68 12.39 -6.40
CA ALA A 158 -2.82 12.23 -7.57
C ALA A 158 -3.67 11.76 -8.75
N HIS A 159 -3.14 11.78 -9.96
CA HIS A 159 -3.75 11.14 -11.13
C HIS A 159 -2.82 10.07 -11.66
N LEU A 160 -3.33 8.85 -11.79
CA LEU A 160 -2.63 7.71 -12.35
C LEU A 160 -3.27 7.40 -13.69
N ALA A 161 -2.47 7.25 -14.74
CA ALA A 161 -2.92 6.94 -16.09
C ALA A 161 -3.26 5.44 -16.22
N PHE A 162 -3.98 4.90 -15.24
CA PHE A 162 -4.47 3.53 -15.20
C PHE A 162 -5.34 3.24 -16.43
N GLY A 163 -5.06 2.12 -17.10
CA GLY A 163 -5.86 1.67 -18.25
C GLY A 163 -5.48 2.34 -19.57
N GLY A 164 -4.51 3.25 -19.56
CA GLY A 164 -4.01 3.92 -20.76
C GLY A 164 -5.13 4.60 -21.55
N ALA A 165 -5.17 4.38 -22.87
CA ALA A 165 -6.16 4.99 -23.76
C ALA A 165 -7.58 4.40 -23.62
N ASN A 166 -7.77 3.29 -22.89
CA ASN A 166 -9.10 2.70 -22.71
C ASN A 166 -9.31 2.13 -21.28
N PRO A 167 -9.70 3.01 -20.32
CA PRO A 167 -9.98 2.63 -18.94
C PRO A 167 -11.08 1.57 -18.77
N HIS A 168 -11.98 1.39 -19.75
CA HIS A 168 -13.02 0.34 -19.71
C HIS A 168 -12.44 -1.09 -19.67
N ASN A 169 -11.18 -1.27 -20.08
CA ASN A 169 -10.51 -2.57 -19.97
C ASN A 169 -10.27 -3.01 -18.52
N LEU A 170 -10.29 -2.06 -17.57
CA LEU A 170 -10.04 -2.33 -16.16
C LEU A 170 -11.32 -2.65 -15.38
N GLY A 171 -12.47 -2.16 -15.83
CA GLY A 171 -13.76 -2.31 -15.17
C GLY A 171 -14.63 -1.06 -15.31
N TYR A 172 -15.85 -1.14 -14.80
CA TYR A 172 -16.84 -0.06 -14.83
C TYR A 172 -16.42 1.14 -13.98
N PHE A 173 -15.96 0.93 -12.75
CA PHE A 173 -15.54 2.05 -11.89
C PHE A 173 -14.25 2.70 -12.38
N SER A 174 -13.37 1.91 -13.00
CA SER A 174 -12.19 2.44 -13.69
C SER A 174 -12.57 3.35 -14.86
N ALA A 175 -13.59 2.98 -15.64
CA ALA A 175 -14.08 3.82 -16.73
C ALA A 175 -14.68 5.16 -16.26
N ARG A 176 -15.10 5.24 -15.01
CA ARG A 176 -15.60 6.47 -14.36
C ARG A 176 -14.51 7.19 -13.57
N TRP A 177 -13.24 6.92 -13.85
CA TRP A 177 -12.08 7.57 -13.25
C TRP A 177 -11.92 7.37 -11.73
N MET A 178 -12.76 6.55 -11.09
CA MET A 178 -12.74 6.37 -9.62
C MET A 178 -11.46 5.70 -9.13
N MET A 179 -10.75 5.00 -10.02
CA MET A 179 -9.52 4.27 -9.70
C MET A 179 -8.25 5.05 -10.07
N GLN A 180 -8.40 6.15 -10.82
CA GLN A 180 -7.28 6.92 -11.35
C GLN A 180 -6.84 8.03 -10.39
N TYR A 181 -7.64 8.34 -9.37
CA TYR A 181 -7.38 9.46 -8.48
C TYR A 181 -7.14 9.05 -7.01
N PRO A 182 -6.06 8.32 -6.68
CA PRO A 182 -5.75 7.95 -5.31
C PRO A 182 -5.45 9.18 -4.44
N ILE A 183 -5.50 8.99 -3.13
CA ILE A 183 -5.17 10.01 -2.13
C ILE A 183 -3.68 10.32 -2.20
N LEU A 184 -3.33 11.60 -2.29
CA LEU A 184 -1.97 12.09 -2.14
C LEU A 184 -1.75 12.60 -0.72
N LEU A 185 -1.07 11.80 0.08
CA LEU A 185 -0.77 12.12 1.47
C LEU A 185 0.30 13.19 1.57
N SER A 186 0.15 14.06 2.58
CA SER A 186 1.18 15.00 2.98
C SER A 186 2.23 14.27 3.82
N ALA A 187 3.48 14.67 3.61
CA ALA A 187 4.62 14.24 4.40
C ALA A 187 5.39 15.50 4.84
N PRO A 188 6.12 15.43 5.95
CA PRO A 188 6.84 16.58 6.46
C PRO A 188 8.04 16.93 5.58
N ASP A 189 8.27 18.23 5.43
CA ASP A 189 9.54 18.78 4.98
C ASP A 189 10.29 19.27 6.22
N CYS A 190 11.42 18.64 6.55
CA CYS A 190 12.34 19.12 7.57
C CYS A 190 13.57 19.73 6.89
N GLU A 191 13.85 20.99 7.18
CA GLU A 191 15.09 21.65 6.74
C GLU A 191 16.33 20.90 7.26
N GLU A 192 17.47 21.06 6.58
CA GLU A 192 18.73 20.44 6.97
C GLU A 192 19.30 21.07 8.27
N GLY A 193 18.74 20.70 9.42
CA GLY A 193 19.30 21.00 10.74
C GLY A 193 20.18 19.84 11.21
N MET A 194 21.48 20.10 11.43
CA MET A 194 22.33 19.17 12.18
C MET A 194 22.38 19.62 13.63
N PRO A 195 21.64 18.99 14.57
CA PRO A 195 21.85 19.26 15.98
C PRO A 195 23.26 18.82 16.39
N GLU A 196 23.74 19.31 17.53
CA GLU A 196 24.93 18.75 18.20
C GLU A 196 24.68 17.25 18.45
N ARG A 197 25.27 16.40 17.63
CA ARG A 197 25.00 14.97 17.66
C ARG A 197 25.63 14.36 18.88
N ARG A 198 24.85 13.58 19.63
CA ARG A 198 25.43 12.67 20.60
C ARG A 198 26.25 11.62 19.87
N ASN A 199 27.46 11.38 20.34
CA ASN A 199 28.29 10.33 19.77
C ASN A 199 27.66 8.95 20.08
N PRO A 200 27.43 8.11 19.07
CA PRO A 200 26.97 6.74 19.28
C PRO A 200 28.01 5.93 20.07
N SER A 201 27.56 4.90 20.79
CA SER A 201 28.42 4.10 21.66
C SER A 201 29.33 3.10 20.92
N LYS A 202 29.22 2.99 19.59
CA LYS A 202 30.01 2.10 18.69
C LYS A 202 29.81 0.60 18.92
N ARG A 203 28.95 0.25 19.87
CA ARG A 203 28.48 -1.09 20.19
C ARG A 203 27.01 -0.98 20.58
N GLY A 204 26.32 -2.11 20.67
CA GLY A 204 24.98 -2.17 21.25
C GLY A 204 23.96 -2.83 20.34
N ARG A 205 22.71 -2.67 20.73
CA ARG A 205 21.56 -3.37 20.17
C ARG A 205 20.89 -2.62 19.02
N TYR A 206 21.18 -1.33 18.84
CA TYR A 206 20.55 -0.49 17.84
C TYR A 206 21.52 -0.19 16.71
N LEU A 207 21.19 -0.61 15.49
CA LEU A 207 21.93 -0.25 14.28
C LEU A 207 21.31 1.00 13.69
N ILE A 208 22.11 2.08 13.62
CA ILE A 208 21.69 3.38 13.11
C ILE A 208 22.21 3.54 11.69
N LEU A 209 21.28 3.76 10.74
CA LEU A 209 21.56 4.07 9.35
C LEU A 209 21.09 5.51 9.07
N PRO A 210 21.95 6.53 9.28
CA PRO A 210 21.53 7.92 9.20
C PRO A 210 21.54 8.43 7.76
N ASN A 211 20.62 9.34 7.45
CA ASN A 211 20.66 10.21 6.27
C ASN A 211 20.78 9.48 4.91
N LEU A 212 20.04 8.39 4.73
CA LEU A 212 19.89 7.73 3.45
C LEU A 212 19.22 8.68 2.45
N ARG A 213 19.94 9.08 1.41
CA ARG A 213 19.39 9.78 0.25
C ARG A 213 19.03 8.75 -0.81
N VAL A 214 17.75 8.71 -1.16
CA VAL A 214 17.19 7.69 -2.06
C VAL A 214 16.60 8.38 -3.28
N GLN A 215 17.03 7.95 -4.47
CA GLN A 215 16.48 8.43 -5.73
C GLN A 215 15.46 7.45 -6.30
N CYS A 216 14.39 8.00 -6.86
CA CYS A 216 13.29 7.26 -7.50
C CYS A 216 12.67 6.16 -6.62
N ALA A 217 12.52 6.41 -5.32
CA ALA A 217 11.82 5.51 -4.40
C ALA A 217 10.33 5.43 -4.74
N ASN A 218 9.76 4.23 -4.75
CA ASN A 218 8.34 4.03 -4.99
C ASN A 218 7.52 4.59 -3.82
N ILE A 219 6.64 5.55 -4.10
CA ILE A 219 5.70 6.13 -3.13
C ILE A 219 4.25 5.74 -3.40
N LEU A 220 3.98 4.89 -4.39
CA LEU A 220 2.69 4.22 -4.53
C LEU A 220 2.62 3.11 -3.47
N THR A 221 1.99 3.42 -2.34
CA THR A 221 1.91 2.56 -1.15
C THR A 221 0.98 1.38 -1.40
N ASN A 222 -0.18 1.69 -1.99
CA ASN A 222 -1.11 0.78 -2.62
C ASN A 222 -1.91 1.60 -3.65
N GLN A 223 -2.94 1.03 -4.26
CA GLN A 223 -3.70 1.71 -5.30
C GLN A 223 -4.68 2.79 -4.78
N ILE A 224 -4.82 2.94 -3.46
CA ILE A 224 -5.64 3.95 -2.79
C ILE A 224 -4.76 5.11 -2.28
N LEU A 225 -3.53 4.82 -1.85
CA LEU A 225 -2.63 5.77 -1.19
C LEU A 225 -1.32 5.99 -1.94
N VAL A 226 -0.99 7.27 -2.13
CA VAL A 226 0.30 7.76 -2.61
C VAL A 226 0.95 8.59 -1.50
N ASN A 227 2.27 8.43 -1.36
CA ASN A 227 3.12 9.21 -0.45
C ASN A 227 2.89 8.95 1.05
N GLY A 228 2.42 7.76 1.42
CA GLY A 228 2.44 7.29 2.81
C GLY A 228 3.87 6.95 3.26
N PRO A 229 4.17 7.01 4.58
CA PRO A 229 5.50 6.67 5.08
C PRO A 229 5.84 5.19 4.76
N PRO A 230 7.02 4.92 4.17
CA PRO A 230 7.36 3.60 3.62
C PRO A 230 7.85 2.60 4.69
N ILE A 231 7.08 2.39 5.76
CA ILE A 231 7.42 1.49 6.88
C ILE A 231 7.66 0.05 6.41
N SER A 232 6.79 -0.48 5.54
CA SER A 232 6.99 -1.80 4.93
C SER A 232 8.32 -1.92 4.17
N ALA A 233 8.78 -0.84 3.54
CA ALA A 233 10.06 -0.84 2.84
C ALA A 233 11.25 -0.74 3.80
N ALA A 234 11.12 0.02 4.89
CA ALA A 234 12.13 0.11 5.94
C ALA A 234 12.32 -1.25 6.64
N TRP A 235 11.22 -1.90 7.00
CA TRP A 235 11.24 -3.27 7.51
C TRP A 235 11.84 -4.25 6.50
N GLY A 236 11.39 -4.21 5.24
CA GLY A 236 11.88 -5.13 4.19
C GLY A 236 13.37 -4.95 3.86
N MET A 237 13.89 -3.72 3.94
CA MET A 237 15.33 -3.46 3.82
C MET A 237 16.10 -4.06 5.00
N GLY A 238 15.54 -3.96 6.22
CA GLY A 238 16.13 -4.56 7.41
C GLY A 238 16.18 -6.08 7.30
N HIS A 239 15.08 -6.67 6.83
CA HIS A 239 15.00 -8.09 6.53
C HIS A 239 15.99 -8.52 5.42
N ALA A 240 16.32 -7.66 4.46
CA ALA A 240 17.37 -7.97 3.50
C ALA A 240 18.76 -7.90 4.15
N LEU A 241 18.98 -6.89 5.00
CA LEU A 241 20.25 -6.65 5.68
C LEU A 241 20.58 -7.73 6.72
N GLU A 242 19.59 -8.28 7.43
CA GLU A 242 19.84 -9.38 8.39
C GLU A 242 20.47 -10.61 7.74
N ARG A 243 20.20 -10.86 6.44
CA ARG A 243 20.77 -11.98 5.69
C ARG A 243 22.26 -11.76 5.41
N GLU A 244 22.66 -10.51 5.18
CA GLU A 244 24.06 -10.13 4.95
C GLU A 244 24.84 -10.05 6.27
N MET A 245 24.22 -9.55 7.34
CA MET A 245 24.84 -9.44 8.66
C MET A 245 24.81 -10.76 9.46
N GLY A 246 23.94 -11.69 9.07
CA GLY A 246 23.64 -12.89 9.84
C GLY A 246 23.05 -12.59 11.23
N ARG A 247 22.46 -11.40 11.45
CA ARG A 247 21.86 -10.95 12.71
C ARG A 247 20.42 -10.54 12.49
N ARG A 248 19.50 -11.18 13.22
CA ARG A 248 18.07 -10.92 13.14
C ARG A 248 17.74 -9.51 13.63
N ILE A 249 16.91 -8.82 12.85
CA ILE A 249 16.28 -7.56 13.21
C ILE A 249 14.92 -7.86 13.85
N GLU A 250 14.64 -7.24 14.99
CA GLU A 250 13.40 -7.41 15.76
C GLU A 250 12.44 -6.26 15.53
N GLY A 251 12.95 -5.02 15.43
CA GLY A 251 12.14 -3.83 15.26
C GLY A 251 12.78 -2.83 14.30
N VAL A 252 11.95 -1.96 13.74
CA VAL A 252 12.37 -0.86 12.86
C VAL A 252 11.80 0.47 13.34
N CYS A 253 12.64 1.49 13.40
CA CYS A 253 12.23 2.88 13.53
C CYS A 253 12.59 3.61 12.23
N LEU A 254 11.62 4.29 11.64
CA LEU A 254 11.81 5.12 10.46
C LEU A 254 11.72 6.59 10.86
N VAL A 255 12.74 7.36 10.49
CA VAL A 255 12.75 8.81 10.61
C VAL A 255 12.68 9.42 9.22
N MET A 256 11.60 10.12 8.95
CA MET A 256 11.38 10.85 7.71
C MET A 256 11.93 12.27 7.85
N HIS A 257 12.85 12.66 6.96
CA HIS A 257 13.36 14.03 6.91
C HIS A 257 12.74 14.81 5.76
N TYR A 258 12.59 14.17 4.61
CA TYR A 258 12.14 14.84 3.39
C TYR A 258 11.63 13.83 2.37
N VAL A 259 10.62 14.23 1.58
CA VAL A 259 10.16 13.50 0.40
C VAL A 259 9.69 14.46 -0.67
N GLU A 260 10.21 14.27 -1.88
CA GLU A 260 9.88 15.04 -3.07
C GLU A 260 9.25 14.13 -4.12
N PRO A 261 7.91 14.10 -4.21
CA PRO A 261 7.22 13.39 -5.28
C PRO A 261 7.65 13.90 -6.66
N LEU A 262 8.04 12.98 -7.55
CA LEU A 262 8.43 13.30 -8.92
C LEU A 262 7.19 13.40 -9.80
N GLY A 263 6.88 14.60 -10.26
CA GLY A 263 5.71 14.89 -11.09
C GLY A 263 5.42 16.36 -11.17
N GLU A 264 4.33 16.68 -11.86
CA GLU A 264 3.83 18.03 -12.05
C GLU A 264 2.47 18.21 -11.34
N ARG A 265 1.94 19.43 -11.34
CA ARG A 265 0.58 19.69 -10.88
C ARG A 265 -0.24 20.23 -12.02
N GLU A 266 -1.30 19.52 -12.36
CA GLU A 266 -2.23 19.90 -13.41
C GLU A 266 -3.66 19.89 -12.84
N TYR A 267 -4.43 20.94 -13.10
CA TYR A 267 -5.83 21.07 -12.66
C TYR A 267 -6.11 20.75 -11.17
N GLY A 268 -5.13 21.02 -10.29
CA GLY A 268 -5.26 20.79 -8.84
C GLY A 268 -5.01 19.34 -8.40
N ALA A 269 -4.68 18.42 -9.31
CA ALA A 269 -4.17 17.09 -9.02
C ALA A 269 -2.65 17.02 -9.22
N PHE A 270 -2.01 16.09 -8.53
CA PHE A 270 -0.61 15.76 -8.79
C PHE A 270 -0.51 14.73 -9.92
N GLU A 271 0.22 15.07 -10.97
CA GLU A 271 0.50 14.23 -12.14
C GLU A 271 1.90 13.63 -12.00
N PRO A 272 2.05 12.40 -11.50
CA PRO A 272 3.34 11.80 -11.30
C PRO A 272 4.06 11.50 -12.62
N SER A 273 5.39 11.54 -12.59
CA SER A 273 6.23 11.09 -13.70
C SER A 273 6.12 9.56 -13.85
N GLN A 274 5.09 9.11 -14.56
CA GLN A 274 4.77 7.69 -14.73
C GLN A 274 5.72 7.01 -15.71
N LYS A 275 6.02 5.74 -15.44
CA LYS A 275 6.92 4.92 -16.27
C LYS A 275 6.10 4.04 -17.21
N ARG A 276 6.65 3.79 -18.41
CA ARG A 276 6.17 2.70 -19.27
C ARG A 276 6.81 1.40 -18.82
N GLY A 277 6.05 0.29 -18.86
CA GLY A 277 6.53 -1.02 -18.38
C GLY A 277 7.78 -1.52 -19.12
N ALA A 278 7.82 -1.34 -20.44
CA ALA A 278 9.00 -1.55 -21.27
C ALA A 278 8.99 -0.49 -22.39
N ALA A 279 10.16 0.05 -22.74
CA ALA A 279 10.30 1.01 -23.83
C ALA A 279 10.09 0.36 -25.20
N PHE A 280 10.47 -0.92 -25.33
CA PHE A 280 10.28 -1.74 -26.53
C PHE A 280 9.92 -3.17 -26.11
N THR A 281 8.93 -3.77 -26.76
CA THR A 281 8.71 -5.22 -26.69
C THR A 281 8.80 -5.78 -28.09
N PHE A 282 9.89 -6.49 -28.34
CA PHE A 282 10.11 -7.20 -29.59
C PHE A 282 9.33 -8.51 -29.50
N GLU A 283 8.41 -8.73 -30.45
CA GLU A 283 7.57 -9.92 -30.66
C GLU A 283 6.15 -9.94 -30.07
N LYS A 284 5.24 -10.53 -30.86
CA LYS A 284 3.96 -11.05 -30.36
C LYS A 284 4.28 -12.15 -29.37
N SER A 285 3.82 -12.02 -28.13
CA SER A 285 3.94 -13.14 -27.19
C SER A 285 3.16 -14.35 -27.72
N ARG A 286 3.51 -15.55 -27.25
CA ARG A 286 2.78 -16.80 -27.53
C ARG A 286 1.27 -16.72 -27.20
N ASN A 287 0.86 -15.72 -26.41
CA ASN A 287 -0.51 -15.45 -25.98
C ASN A 287 -1.12 -14.19 -26.65
N GLY A 288 -0.52 -13.69 -27.74
CA GLY A 288 -0.96 -12.50 -28.46
C GLY A 288 -0.08 -11.26 -28.21
N SER A 289 -0.40 -10.17 -28.92
CA SER A 289 0.27 -8.88 -28.77
C SER A 289 -0.16 -8.16 -27.49
N ASP A 290 0.81 -7.75 -26.68
CA ASP A 290 0.63 -6.98 -25.44
C ASP A 290 0.42 -5.47 -25.71
N TYR A 291 0.20 -5.09 -26.98
CA TYR A 291 0.21 -3.72 -27.50
C TYR A 291 -1.09 -2.95 -27.26
N THR A 292 -0.98 -1.62 -27.11
CA THR A 292 -2.06 -0.72 -27.52
C THR A 292 -2.29 -0.89 -29.02
N LYS A 293 -3.55 -1.04 -29.46
CA LYS A 293 -3.92 -1.28 -30.87
C LYS A 293 -3.18 -0.30 -31.80
N GLY A 294 -2.35 -0.83 -32.72
CA GLY A 294 -1.60 -0.03 -33.70
C GLY A 294 -0.27 0.57 -33.21
N THR A 295 0.23 0.19 -32.02
CA THR A 295 1.50 0.68 -31.48
C THR A 295 2.43 -0.48 -31.11
N ILE A 296 3.73 -0.22 -30.98
CA ILE A 296 4.71 -1.17 -30.42
C ILE A 296 4.95 -0.98 -28.91
N ASN A 297 4.24 -0.01 -28.30
CA ASN A 297 4.44 0.41 -26.92
C ASN A 297 3.42 -0.27 -26.00
N LEU A 298 3.87 -0.62 -24.79
CA LEU A 298 2.97 -1.02 -23.70
C LEU A 298 2.22 0.20 -23.15
N SER A 299 1.04 -0.03 -22.57
CA SER A 299 0.31 1.00 -21.82
C SER A 299 1.12 1.50 -20.62
N LEU A 300 0.90 2.77 -20.25
CA LEU A 300 1.47 3.33 -19.02
C LEU A 300 1.16 2.42 -17.83
N GLN A 301 2.16 2.24 -16.97
CA GLN A 301 1.99 1.46 -15.77
C GLN A 301 1.86 2.43 -14.59
N PRO A 302 0.97 2.13 -13.64
CA PRO A 302 0.84 2.93 -12.43
C PRO A 302 2.17 2.88 -11.67
N GLY A 303 2.81 4.03 -11.56
CA GLY A 303 4.09 4.15 -10.87
C GLY A 303 4.28 5.58 -10.41
N VAL A 304 4.48 5.74 -9.12
CA VAL A 304 4.77 7.04 -8.52
C VAL A 304 6.09 6.93 -7.78
N CYS A 305 7.01 7.83 -8.08
CA CYS A 305 8.34 7.85 -7.48
C CYS A 305 8.58 9.17 -6.76
N ALA A 306 9.49 9.15 -5.79
CA ALA A 306 9.98 10.35 -5.11
C ALA A 306 11.51 10.30 -4.95
N HIS A 307 12.11 11.46 -4.72
CA HIS A 307 13.40 11.55 -4.02
C HIS A 307 13.11 11.67 -2.53
N MET A 308 13.86 10.97 -1.69
CA MET A 308 13.60 10.98 -0.26
C MET A 308 14.88 10.96 0.55
N ARG A 309 14.78 11.54 1.74
CA ARG A 309 15.81 11.52 2.76
C ARG A 309 15.23 10.91 4.02
N VAL A 310 15.80 9.79 4.45
CA VAL A 310 15.34 9.04 5.62
C VAL A 310 16.51 8.61 6.49
N SER A 311 16.26 8.39 7.78
CA SER A 311 17.14 7.60 8.63
C SER A 311 16.37 6.38 9.11
N VAL A 312 17.06 5.26 9.27
CA VAL A 312 16.46 4.02 9.74
C VAL A 312 17.26 3.51 10.92
N VAL A 313 16.57 3.08 11.98
CA VAL A 313 17.19 2.40 13.11
C VAL A 313 16.59 1.01 13.22
N TYR A 314 17.46 0.02 13.36
CA TYR A 314 17.05 -1.37 13.56
C TYR A 314 17.38 -1.81 14.97
N GLU A 315 16.38 -2.35 15.65
CA GLU A 315 16.56 -3.08 16.90
C GLU A 315 17.03 -4.51 16.57
N LEU A 316 18.19 -4.90 17.10
CA LEU A 316 18.79 -6.20 16.85
C LEU A 316 18.40 -7.21 17.93
N SER A 317 18.33 -8.49 17.56
CA SER A 317 18.08 -9.58 18.52
C SER A 317 19.15 -9.73 19.61
N ARG A 318 20.38 -9.28 19.34
CA ARG A 318 21.51 -9.28 20.28
C ARG A 318 22.45 -8.13 19.96
N ASP A 319 23.17 -7.68 20.97
CA ASP A 319 24.19 -6.64 20.85
C ASP A 319 25.29 -7.02 19.87
N LEU A 320 25.76 -6.02 19.14
CA LEU A 320 26.97 -6.08 18.34
C LEU A 320 28.10 -5.36 19.05
N THR A 321 29.29 -5.96 19.06
CA THR A 321 30.50 -5.35 19.65
C THR A 321 31.16 -4.33 18.71
N SER A 322 30.83 -4.39 17.41
CA SER A 322 31.35 -3.50 16.37
C SER A 322 30.47 -3.57 15.12
N LEU A 323 30.45 -2.50 14.32
CA LEU A 323 29.70 -2.44 13.06
C LEU A 323 30.21 -3.51 12.06
N PRO A 324 29.33 -4.40 11.54
CA PRO A 324 29.72 -5.38 10.53
C PRO A 324 30.03 -4.71 9.19
N ARG A 325 31.12 -5.13 8.52
CA ARG A 325 31.49 -4.65 7.16
C ARG A 325 30.38 -4.87 6.13
N ALA A 326 29.54 -5.89 6.34
CA ALA A 326 28.39 -6.19 5.49
C ALA A 326 27.39 -5.03 5.39
N VAL A 327 27.30 -4.17 6.42
CA VAL A 327 26.39 -3.01 6.42
C VAL A 327 26.78 -2.01 5.33
N GLU A 328 28.06 -1.62 5.27
CA GLU A 328 28.53 -0.68 4.26
C GLU A 328 28.46 -1.30 2.85
N ALA A 329 28.81 -2.58 2.72
CA ALA A 329 28.70 -3.30 1.45
C ALA A 329 27.25 -3.37 0.93
N PHE A 330 26.29 -3.62 1.82
CA PHE A 330 24.87 -3.61 1.49
C PHE A 330 24.41 -2.22 1.03
N LEU A 331 24.74 -1.17 1.79
CA LEU A 331 24.31 0.20 1.48
C LEU A 331 24.88 0.73 0.16
N ALA A 332 26.07 0.31 -0.25
CA ALA A 332 26.71 0.73 -1.50
C ALA A 332 25.89 0.36 -2.76
N THR A 333 25.07 -0.69 -2.70
CA THR A 333 24.22 -1.14 -3.82
C THR A 333 22.75 -1.29 -3.44
N GLY A 334 22.43 -0.95 -2.20
CA GLY A 334 21.14 -1.18 -1.58
C GLY A 334 20.03 -0.35 -2.22
N ARG A 335 18.80 -0.83 -2.03
CA ARG A 335 17.60 -0.13 -2.46
C ARG A 335 16.66 0.08 -1.28
N PHE A 336 15.99 1.23 -1.29
CA PHE A 336 14.95 1.55 -0.33
C PHE A 336 13.67 1.89 -1.09
N ALA A 337 12.56 1.19 -0.78
CA ALA A 337 11.32 1.26 -1.54
C ALA A 337 11.51 1.11 -3.08
N GLY A 338 12.48 0.29 -3.50
CA GLY A 338 12.84 0.09 -4.91
C GLY A 338 13.72 1.18 -5.54
N GLY A 339 13.87 2.34 -4.87
CA GLY A 339 14.77 3.41 -5.27
C GLY A 339 16.23 3.12 -4.91
N LEU A 340 17.15 3.80 -5.57
CA LEU A 340 18.60 3.63 -5.36
C LEU A 340 19.05 4.48 -4.17
N ILE A 341 19.78 3.89 -3.23
CA ILE A 341 20.49 4.66 -2.20
C ILE A 341 21.72 5.29 -2.86
N THR A 342 21.78 6.61 -2.94
CA THR A 342 22.87 7.33 -3.62
C THR A 342 23.92 7.88 -2.68
N SER A 343 23.55 8.12 -1.42
CA SER A 343 24.47 8.49 -0.34
C SER A 343 23.81 8.21 1.00
N TYR A 344 24.63 8.10 2.04
CA TYR A 344 24.21 7.86 3.41
C TYR A 344 25.21 8.48 4.39
N GLY A 345 24.74 8.81 5.59
CA GLY A 345 25.61 9.15 6.70
C GLY A 345 26.31 7.91 7.25
N LYS A 346 27.38 8.11 8.03
CA LYS A 346 28.16 7.01 8.61
C LYS A 346 27.26 6.10 9.47
N PRO A 347 27.10 4.81 9.13
CA PRO A 347 26.37 3.87 9.98
C PRO A 347 27.08 3.69 11.32
N ASP A 348 26.31 3.46 12.39
CA ASP A 348 26.88 3.26 13.72
C ASP A 348 25.99 2.36 14.60
N LEU A 349 26.48 2.04 15.79
CA LEU A 349 25.78 1.25 16.80
C LEU A 349 25.52 2.08 18.05
N HIS A 350 24.39 1.81 18.68
CA HIS A 350 24.00 2.44 19.94
C HIS A 350 23.39 1.41 20.90
N ASP A 351 23.55 1.64 22.21
CA ASP A 351 23.16 0.71 23.28
C ASP A 351 21.98 1.22 24.13
N ASP A 352 21.60 2.49 23.98
CA ASP A 352 20.54 3.10 24.77
C ASP A 352 19.37 3.55 23.90
N ARG A 353 18.18 2.99 24.16
CA ARG A 353 16.98 3.29 23.40
C ARG A 353 16.59 4.76 23.53
N ASP A 354 16.67 5.31 24.74
CA ASP A 354 16.08 6.62 25.04
C ASP A 354 16.85 7.78 24.39
N THR A 355 18.09 7.51 23.99
CA THR A 355 19.01 8.52 23.44
C THR A 355 19.36 8.29 21.97
N LEU A 356 18.83 7.24 21.33
CA LEU A 356 19.15 6.92 19.93
C LEU A 356 18.72 8.04 18.96
N LEU A 357 17.59 8.71 19.22
CA LEU A 357 17.10 9.78 18.36
C LEU A 357 18.01 11.01 18.41
N GLU A 358 18.80 11.19 19.47
CA GLU A 358 19.80 12.26 19.62
C GLU A 358 21.02 12.04 18.70
N CYS A 359 21.20 10.83 18.17
CA CYS A 359 22.24 10.51 17.19
C CYS A 359 21.83 10.78 15.74
N LEU A 360 20.55 11.07 15.50
CA LEU A 360 19.98 11.29 14.16
C LEU A 360 19.79 12.78 13.85
N PRO A 361 19.76 13.18 12.56
CA PRO A 361 19.29 14.51 12.19
C PRO A 361 17.85 14.73 12.64
N VAL A 362 17.45 15.98 12.85
CA VAL A 362 16.04 16.30 13.16
C VAL A 362 15.16 15.80 12.02
N GLY A 363 14.06 15.16 12.38
CA GLY A 363 13.09 14.63 11.45
C GLY A 363 11.83 14.22 12.19
N ARG A 364 11.05 13.35 11.56
CA ARG A 364 9.81 12.83 12.16
C ARG A 364 9.82 11.33 12.23
N VAL A 365 9.68 10.80 13.44
CA VAL A 365 9.42 9.38 13.64
C VAL A 365 7.97 9.06 13.27
N ILE A 366 7.71 7.82 12.87
CA ILE A 366 6.38 7.36 12.51
C ILE A 366 5.80 6.56 13.67
N VAL A 367 4.64 6.98 14.18
CA VAL A 367 3.93 6.33 15.28
C VAL A 367 2.63 5.73 14.76
N ASP A 368 2.26 4.55 15.27
CA ASP A 368 1.03 3.84 14.90
C ASP A 368 -0.17 4.46 15.62
N ARG A 369 -1.19 4.85 14.85
CA ARG A 369 -2.45 5.43 15.36
C ARG A 369 -3.64 4.50 15.12
N ARG A 370 -3.43 3.19 15.25
CA ARG A 370 -4.52 2.18 15.20
C ARG A 370 -5.65 2.42 16.20
N ASP A 371 -5.42 3.21 17.25
CA ASP A 371 -6.49 3.68 18.17
C ASP A 371 -7.61 4.43 17.42
N LEU A 372 -7.25 5.21 16.40
CA LEU A 372 -8.20 5.96 15.56
C LEU A 372 -9.02 5.08 14.63
N MET A 373 -8.69 3.79 14.53
CA MET A 373 -9.35 2.80 13.67
C MET A 373 -10.02 1.68 14.47
N ALA A 374 -9.99 1.72 15.80
CA ALA A 374 -10.39 0.61 16.66
C ALA A 374 -11.90 0.29 16.62
N SER A 375 -12.74 1.26 16.22
CA SER A 375 -14.19 1.08 16.15
C SER A 375 -14.82 1.97 15.08
N GLY A 376 -16.08 1.66 14.72
CA GLY A 376 -16.86 2.46 13.78
C GLY A 376 -16.57 2.15 12.32
N ASN A 377 -16.85 3.13 11.45
CA ASN A 377 -16.70 2.99 10.00
C ASN A 377 -15.24 3.29 9.60
N PRO A 378 -14.47 2.29 9.12
CA PRO A 378 -13.05 2.47 8.79
C PRO A 378 -12.83 3.47 7.64
N LEU A 379 -13.79 3.65 6.73
CA LEU A 379 -13.68 4.63 5.64
C LEU A 379 -13.82 6.06 6.16
N GLU A 380 -14.77 6.30 7.06
CA GLU A 380 -14.97 7.60 7.70
C GLU A 380 -13.78 7.95 8.60
N ASN A 381 -13.29 6.98 9.37
CA ASN A 381 -12.12 7.17 10.23
C ASN A 381 -10.90 7.63 9.41
N LEU A 382 -10.64 6.98 8.26
CA LEU A 382 -9.55 7.41 7.37
C LEU A 382 -9.77 8.86 6.88
N VAL A 383 -10.96 9.17 6.35
CA VAL A 383 -11.28 10.50 5.81
C VAL A 383 -11.18 11.57 6.88
N ASN A 384 -11.68 11.31 8.08
CA ASN A 384 -11.59 12.23 9.21
C ASN A 384 -10.14 12.46 9.66
N ALA A 385 -9.34 11.40 9.71
CA ALA A 385 -7.95 11.51 10.14
C ALA A 385 -7.10 12.38 9.20
N ILE A 386 -7.25 12.21 7.87
CA ILE A 386 -6.44 12.94 6.88
C ILE A 386 -7.10 14.22 6.35
N GLY A 387 -8.41 14.37 6.59
CA GLY A 387 -9.24 15.46 6.07
C GLY A 387 -9.44 16.60 7.06
N TYR A 388 -8.95 16.50 8.29
CA TYR A 388 -9.04 17.55 9.30
C TYR A 388 -7.69 17.88 9.91
N ARG A 389 -7.52 19.12 10.35
CA ARG A 389 -6.36 19.59 11.08
C ARG A 389 -6.47 19.16 12.54
N HIS A 390 -5.43 18.50 13.02
CA HIS A 390 -5.29 18.13 14.43
C HIS A 390 -4.22 19.03 15.03
N LYS A 391 -4.54 19.79 16.09
CA LYS A 391 -3.71 20.91 16.56
C LYS A 391 -2.29 20.51 16.96
N GLN A 392 -2.07 19.26 17.37
CA GLN A 392 -0.78 18.75 17.81
C GLN A 392 -0.27 17.56 16.99
N GLU A 393 -1.10 17.00 16.11
CA GLU A 393 -0.83 15.72 15.46
C GLU A 393 -0.73 15.92 13.95
N TRP A 394 0.33 15.39 13.34
CA TRP A 394 0.41 15.27 11.89
C TRP A 394 0.02 13.87 11.49
N LEU A 395 -1.29 13.67 11.29
CA LEU A 395 -1.84 12.40 10.83
C LEU A 395 -1.62 12.16 9.34
N SER A 396 -1.43 10.90 8.99
CA SER A 396 -1.29 10.37 7.64
C SER A 396 -1.77 8.93 7.62
N ALA A 397 -1.54 8.22 6.51
CA ALA A 397 -1.87 6.81 6.39
C ALA A 397 -0.79 6.03 5.66
N THR A 398 -0.69 4.72 5.91
CA THR A 398 0.23 3.85 5.17
C THR A 398 -0.28 2.42 5.08
N ASN A 399 0.40 1.60 4.27
CA ASN A 399 0.20 0.16 4.26
C ASN A 399 0.93 -0.46 5.45
N ILE A 400 0.17 -0.91 6.44
CA ILE A 400 0.71 -1.54 7.66
C ILE A 400 0.94 -3.04 7.47
N GLY A 401 0.31 -3.65 6.47
CA GLY A 401 0.39 -5.11 6.33
C GLY A 401 -0.40 -5.66 5.16
N TYR A 402 -0.57 -6.97 5.16
CA TYR A 402 -1.30 -7.73 4.15
C TYR A 402 -2.12 -8.84 4.80
N SER A 403 -3.38 -8.99 4.40
CA SER A 403 -4.26 -10.08 4.85
C SER A 403 -4.61 -11.00 3.70
N ALA A 404 -4.40 -12.30 3.84
CA ALA A 404 -4.67 -13.25 2.77
C ALA A 404 -6.18 -13.28 2.41
N ILE A 405 -6.50 -13.25 1.13
CA ILE A 405 -7.88 -13.39 0.60
C ILE A 405 -8.08 -14.75 -0.09
N THR A 406 -7.06 -15.60 -0.06
CA THR A 406 -7.09 -17.00 -0.50
C THR A 406 -6.19 -17.82 0.41
N ASP A 407 -6.45 -19.11 0.54
CA ASP A 407 -5.59 -20.01 1.30
C ASP A 407 -4.15 -20.05 0.75
N PHE A 408 -3.19 -20.17 1.67
CA PHE A 408 -1.80 -20.43 1.33
C PHE A 408 -1.67 -21.82 0.70
N GLY A 409 -1.13 -21.86 -0.52
CA GLY A 409 -1.05 -23.09 -1.31
C GLY A 409 -0.04 -23.00 -2.44
N LEU A 410 0.34 -24.16 -2.97
CA LEU A 410 1.27 -24.27 -4.09
C LEU A 410 0.63 -23.71 -5.36
N ARG A 411 1.30 -22.74 -5.98
CA ARG A 411 0.87 -22.08 -7.22
C ARG A 411 2.04 -21.93 -8.18
N GLY A 412 1.81 -22.22 -9.45
CA GLY A 412 2.80 -22.04 -10.50
C GLY A 412 3.26 -20.58 -10.60
N GLY A 413 4.57 -20.35 -10.67
CA GLY A 413 5.13 -19.00 -10.69
C GLY A 413 5.22 -18.31 -9.33
N ALA A 414 4.90 -19.01 -8.23
CA ALA A 414 5.19 -18.51 -6.88
C ALA A 414 6.69 -18.26 -6.72
N ARG A 415 7.03 -17.09 -6.17
CA ARG A 415 8.40 -16.67 -5.97
C ARG A 415 9.14 -17.67 -5.09
N ASP A 416 10.29 -18.13 -5.59
CA ASP A 416 11.15 -19.13 -4.94
C ASP A 416 10.43 -20.44 -4.58
N GLY A 417 9.30 -20.73 -5.21
CA GLY A 417 8.51 -21.95 -4.99
C GLY A 417 7.79 -22.01 -3.63
N HIS A 418 7.71 -20.90 -2.89
CA HIS A 418 7.04 -20.85 -1.59
C HIS A 418 5.52 -21.03 -1.72
N LEU A 419 4.87 -21.41 -0.61
CA LEU A 419 3.40 -21.32 -0.50
C LEU A 419 2.96 -19.89 -0.80
N HIS A 420 1.94 -19.74 -1.63
CA HIS A 420 1.47 -18.43 -2.07
C HIS A 420 0.04 -18.17 -1.62
N ALA A 421 -0.29 -16.92 -1.35
CA ALA A 421 -1.66 -16.44 -1.27
C ALA A 421 -1.81 -15.10 -2.02
N PHE A 422 -2.98 -14.85 -2.58
CA PHE A 422 -3.37 -13.48 -2.86
C PHE A 422 -3.77 -12.82 -1.56
N ALA A 423 -3.44 -11.54 -1.38
CA ALA A 423 -3.70 -10.81 -0.16
C ALA A 423 -4.24 -9.42 -0.48
N GLU A 424 -4.99 -8.82 0.42
CA GLU A 424 -5.33 -7.41 0.36
C GLU A 424 -4.37 -6.57 1.21
N PRO A 425 -4.07 -5.32 0.79
CA PRO A 425 -3.35 -4.38 1.62
C PRO A 425 -4.21 -3.92 2.81
N LEU A 426 -3.58 -3.76 3.98
CA LEU A 426 -4.21 -3.16 5.17
C LEU A 426 -3.71 -1.73 5.32
N ILE A 427 -4.63 -0.77 5.40
CA ILE A 427 -4.32 0.65 5.54
C ILE A 427 -4.49 1.08 7.00
N GLY A 428 -3.43 1.58 7.62
CA GLY A 428 -3.45 2.13 8.99
C GLY A 428 -3.24 3.64 9.00
N ILE A 429 -3.75 4.30 10.04
CA ILE A 429 -3.46 5.70 10.34
C ILE A 429 -2.13 5.75 11.10
N VAL A 430 -1.31 6.74 10.77
CA VAL A 430 -0.01 6.96 11.40
C VAL A 430 0.17 8.43 11.70
N GLU A 431 1.07 8.73 12.62
CA GLU A 431 1.44 10.09 12.99
C GLU A 431 2.92 10.36 12.74
N TYR A 432 3.22 11.56 12.25
CA TYR A 432 4.58 12.07 12.14
C TYR A 432 4.94 12.91 13.37
N VAL A 433 5.66 12.32 14.32
CA VAL A 433 6.07 12.97 15.58
C VAL A 433 7.49 13.50 15.48
N ASN A 434 7.77 14.70 15.98
CA ASN A 434 9.12 15.27 15.93
C ASN A 434 10.08 14.41 16.77
N THR A 435 11.28 14.15 16.27
CA THR A 435 12.32 13.44 17.01
C THR A 435 12.69 14.11 18.34
N LEU A 436 12.44 15.42 18.48
CA LEU A 436 12.66 16.19 19.70
C LEU A 436 11.62 15.94 20.80
N ASP A 437 10.43 15.47 20.44
CA ASP A 437 9.32 15.25 21.38
C ASP A 437 9.46 13.92 22.15
N ARG A 438 10.53 13.14 21.88
CA ARG A 438 10.92 11.91 22.60
C ARG A 438 9.75 10.94 22.86
N ALA A 439 8.96 10.66 21.83
CA ALA A 439 7.92 9.61 21.88
C ALA A 439 8.52 8.28 22.39
N GLN A 440 7.77 7.47 23.14
CA GLN A 440 8.29 6.20 23.67
C GLN A 440 8.02 5.01 22.73
N SER A 441 7.08 5.15 21.79
CA SER A 441 6.52 4.09 20.93
C SER A 441 6.87 4.16 19.43
N TYR A 442 8.10 4.52 19.05
CA TYR A 442 8.47 4.71 17.63
C TYR A 442 9.07 3.48 16.91
N PHE A 443 9.13 2.32 17.56
CA PHE A 443 9.55 1.06 16.92
C PHE A 443 8.35 0.28 16.43
N TRP A 444 8.49 -0.28 15.23
CA TRP A 444 7.54 -1.16 14.58
C TRP A 444 8.08 -2.59 14.54
N HIS A 445 7.22 -3.55 14.83
CA HIS A 445 7.55 -4.97 14.87
C HIS A 445 6.63 -5.75 13.94
N ASP A 446 7.16 -6.78 13.27
CA ASP A 446 6.32 -7.67 12.50
C ASP A 446 5.60 -8.69 13.37
N ARG A 447 4.37 -8.99 12.97
CA ARG A 447 3.51 -9.98 13.62
C ARG A 447 2.65 -10.68 12.59
N TRP A 448 2.46 -11.99 12.79
CA TRP A 448 1.38 -12.73 12.17
C TRP A 448 0.20 -12.85 13.13
N LEU A 449 -0.99 -12.54 12.63
CA LEU A 449 -2.26 -12.80 13.27
C LEU A 449 -3.11 -13.58 12.27
N ASP A 450 -3.25 -14.89 12.52
CA ASP A 450 -3.89 -15.83 11.60
C ASP A 450 -3.31 -15.74 10.18
N ASP A 451 -4.11 -15.26 9.22
CA ASP A 451 -3.79 -15.12 7.80
C ASP A 451 -3.22 -13.73 7.43
N SER A 452 -2.96 -12.89 8.44
CA SER A 452 -2.61 -11.49 8.29
C SER A 452 -1.21 -11.20 8.82
N PHE A 453 -0.37 -10.64 7.96
CA PHE A 453 0.94 -10.11 8.31
C PHE A 453 0.83 -8.61 8.57
N LEU A 454 1.27 -8.17 9.75
CA LEU A 454 1.15 -6.80 10.23
C LEU A 454 2.52 -6.28 10.65
N LEU A 455 2.75 -4.99 10.39
CA LEU A 455 3.75 -4.18 11.07
C LEU A 455 2.99 -3.31 12.05
N GLU A 456 3.24 -3.50 13.33
CA GLU A 456 2.56 -2.79 14.41
C GLU A 456 3.57 -1.93 15.15
N GLY A 457 3.23 -0.66 15.39
CA GLY A 457 4.01 0.19 16.27
C GLY A 457 3.79 -0.19 17.74
N GLY A 458 4.75 0.18 18.59
CA GLY A 458 4.49 0.26 20.03
C GLY A 458 3.26 1.13 20.31
N GLN A 459 2.56 0.85 21.40
CA GLN A 459 1.58 1.77 21.96
C GLN A 459 2.07 2.21 23.33
N ASP A 460 1.97 3.50 23.59
CA ASP A 460 2.26 4.11 24.89
C ASP A 460 1.10 3.95 25.87
#